data_AF-A0A1H3QXL3-F1
#
_entry.id   AF-A0A1H3QXL3-F1
#
_cell.length_a   1.000
_cell.length_b   1.000
_cell.length_c   1.000
_cell.angle_alpha   90.00
_cell.angle_beta   90.00
_cell.angle_gamma   90.00
#
_symmetry.space_group_name_H-M   'P 1'
#
loop_
_entity.id
_entity.type
_entity.pdbx_description
1 polymer ?
#
loop_
_entity_poly.entity_id
_entity_poly.type
_entity_poly.pdbx_seq_one_letter_code
_entity_poly.pdbx_strand_id
1 'polypeptide(L)'
;MTSRTIPSQETMRSVLALACRAPSVHNSQPWRWKLAEYSVRLYLDRSRLLEVIDPTGREMVISCGAVLNHARIAFAADEPGCTACRTRHNRTT
;
A
#
# COMPACT_ATOMS: atom_id res chain seq x y z
N MET A 1 4.65 -26.17 14.58
CA MET A 1 3.62 -25.11 14.67
C MET A 1 4.31 -23.76 14.58
N THR A 2 4.32 -23.11 13.41
CA THR A 2 4.85 -21.75 13.29
C THR A 2 3.81 -20.78 13.82
N SER A 3 4.08 -20.19 14.99
CA SER A 3 3.28 -19.08 15.50
C SER A 3 3.37 -17.93 14.51
N ARG A 4 2.23 -17.46 14.00
CA ARG A 4 2.19 -16.28 13.13
C ARG A 4 2.31 -15.05 14.02
N THR A 5 3.53 -14.58 14.25
CA THR A 5 3.78 -13.30 14.91
C THR A 5 3.20 -12.19 14.05
N ILE A 6 2.45 -11.28 14.67
CA ILE A 6 1.91 -10.12 13.97
C ILE A 6 2.87 -8.97 14.24
N PRO A 7 3.44 -8.31 13.21
CA PRO A 7 4.39 -7.22 13.41
C PRO A 7 3.80 -6.11 14.28
N SER A 8 4.64 -5.46 15.06
CA SER A 8 4.20 -4.29 15.83
C SER A 8 3.73 -3.18 14.89
N GLN A 9 2.89 -2.27 15.40
CA GLN A 9 2.48 -1.07 14.64
C GLN A 9 3.68 -0.20 14.23
N GLU A 10 4.76 -0.19 15.02
CA GLU A 10 5.99 0.51 14.70
C GLU A 10 6.70 -0.14 13.51
N THR A 11 6.86 -1.46 13.56
CA THR A 11 7.40 -2.27 12.46
C THR A 11 6.60 -2.04 11.17
N MET A 12 5.26 -2.09 11.26
CA MET A 12 4.39 -1.80 10.11
C MET A 12 4.62 -0.40 9.54
N ARG A 13 4.78 0.63 10.38
CA ARG A 13 5.06 2.00 9.91
C ARG A 13 6.40 2.11 9.21
N SER A 14 7.45 1.50 9.77
CA SER A 14 8.80 1.50 9.18
C SER A 14 8.81 0.83 7.81
N VAL A 15 8.17 -0.34 7.70
CA VAL A 15 8.03 -1.07 6.42
C VAL A 15 7.24 -0.25 5.40
N LEU A 16 6.16 0.42 5.81
CA LEU A 16 5.39 1.28 4.91
C LEU A 16 6.15 2.54 4.49
N ALA A 17 7.01 3.08 5.34
CA ALA A 17 7.88 4.20 4.97
C ALA A 17 8.85 3.81 3.84
N LEU A 18 9.40 2.58 3.89
CA LEU A 18 10.17 2.01 2.77
C LEU A 18 9.30 1.82 1.53
N ALA A 19 8.07 1.32 1.70
CA ALA A 19 7.14 1.13 0.59
C ALA A 19 6.82 2.41 -0.17
N CYS A 20 6.69 3.53 0.54
CA CYS A 20 6.42 4.86 -0.01
C CYS A 20 7.54 5.42 -0.90
N ARG A 21 8.68 4.72 -1.04
CA ARG A 21 9.72 5.03 -2.02
C ARG A 21 9.36 4.57 -3.45
N ALA A 22 8.24 3.88 -3.62
CA ALA A 22 7.74 3.48 -4.93
C ALA A 22 7.58 4.69 -5.88
N PRO A 23 7.82 4.50 -7.18
CA PRO A 23 7.58 5.54 -8.16
C PRO A 23 6.08 5.85 -8.26
N SER A 24 5.75 7.11 -8.55
CA SER A 24 4.38 7.55 -8.86
C SER A 24 4.40 8.64 -9.92
N VAL A 25 3.29 8.76 -10.65
CA VAL A 25 3.11 9.79 -11.67
C VAL A 25 3.33 11.19 -11.07
N HIS A 26 4.28 11.95 -11.63
CA HIS A 26 4.75 13.24 -11.10
C HIS A 26 5.04 13.26 -9.60
N ASN A 27 5.43 12.13 -9.02
CA ASN A 27 5.63 11.99 -7.57
C ASN A 27 4.40 12.41 -6.73
N SER A 28 3.19 12.28 -7.29
CA SER A 28 1.92 12.66 -6.63
C SER A 28 1.60 11.79 -5.41
N GLN A 29 2.16 10.58 -5.36
CA GLN A 29 2.02 9.60 -4.28
C GLN A 29 0.55 9.42 -3.88
N PRO A 30 -0.33 8.94 -4.79
CA PRO A 30 -1.78 9.00 -4.62
C PRO A 30 -2.33 7.82 -3.79
N TRP A 31 -1.60 7.42 -2.76
CA TRP A 31 -1.93 6.30 -1.88
C TRP A 31 -2.21 6.78 -0.47
N ARG A 32 -3.20 6.14 0.16
CA ARG A 32 -3.53 6.33 1.57
C ARG A 32 -3.51 5.00 2.30
N TRP A 33 -2.59 4.86 3.25
CA TRP A 33 -2.48 3.70 4.12
C TRP A 33 -3.40 3.83 5.34
N LYS A 34 -4.09 2.75 5.69
CA LYS A 34 -4.83 2.62 6.94
C LYS A 34 -4.32 1.39 7.69
N LEU A 35 -3.71 1.63 8.85
CA LEU A 35 -3.29 0.59 9.78
C LEU A 35 -4.51 0.15 10.61
N ALA A 36 -4.73 -1.16 10.70
CA ALA A 36 -5.59 -1.79 11.67
C ALA A 36 -4.74 -2.67 12.59
N GLU A 37 -5.35 -3.24 13.62
CA GLU A 37 -4.65 -4.03 14.65
C GLU A 37 -3.73 -5.12 14.05
N TYR A 38 -4.22 -5.81 13.01
CA TYR A 38 -3.51 -6.94 12.39
C TYR A 38 -3.47 -6.88 10.86
N SER A 39 -3.70 -5.70 10.26
CA SER A 39 -3.70 -5.57 8.80
C SER A 39 -3.37 -4.17 8.34
N VAL A 40 -2.82 -4.07 7.13
CA VAL A 40 -2.63 -2.80 6.43
C VAL A 40 -3.55 -2.76 5.21
N ARG A 41 -4.27 -1.65 5.02
CA ARG A 41 -5.13 -1.42 3.87
C ARG A 41 -4.61 -0.26 3.04
N LEU A 42 -4.58 -0.47 1.73
CA LEU A 42 -4.23 0.54 0.73
C LEU A 42 -5.49 1.09 0.07
N TYR A 43 -5.64 2.41 0.07
CA TYR A 43 -6.69 3.12 -0.64
C TYR A 43 -6.08 4.07 -1.66
N LEU A 44 -6.80 4.25 -2.78
CA LEU A 44 -6.54 5.36 -3.70
C LEU A 44 -6.91 6.67 -3.00
N ASP A 45 -6.03 7.66 -3.07
CA ASP A 45 -6.32 9.02 -2.66
C ASP A 45 -6.71 9.86 -3.89
N ARG A 46 -8.03 9.93 -4.14
CA ARG A 46 -8.57 10.67 -5.28
C ARG A 46 -8.33 12.17 -5.21
N SER A 47 -8.03 12.72 -4.02
CA SER A 47 -7.67 14.14 -3.89
C SER A 47 -6.33 14.47 -4.57
N ARG A 48 -5.53 13.45 -4.90
CA ARG A 48 -4.23 13.56 -5.57
C ARG A 48 -4.31 13.24 -7.07
N LEU A 49 -5.51 13.21 -7.65
CA LEU A 49 -5.69 13.01 -9.09
C LEU A 49 -5.14 14.19 -9.86
N LEU A 50 -4.27 13.92 -10.82
CA LEU A 50 -3.74 14.92 -11.73
C LEU A 50 -4.67 15.03 -12.93
N GLU A 51 -5.80 15.72 -12.79
CA GLU A 51 -6.90 15.71 -13.78
C GLU A 51 -6.45 16.00 -15.23
N VAL A 52 -5.45 16.87 -15.41
CA VAL A 52 -4.92 17.21 -16.73
C VAL A 52 -4.02 16.10 -17.31
N ILE A 53 -3.20 15.46 -16.47
CA ILE A 53 -2.19 14.48 -16.90
C ILE A 53 -2.75 13.06 -16.93
N ASP A 54 -3.63 12.73 -15.98
CA ASP A 54 -4.26 11.43 -15.78
C ASP A 54 -5.78 11.59 -15.58
N PRO A 55 -6.52 12.04 -16.61
CA PRO A 55 -7.97 12.30 -16.50
C PRO A 55 -8.78 11.04 -16.17
N THR A 56 -8.25 9.86 -16.47
CA THR A 56 -8.91 8.57 -16.21
C THR A 56 -8.55 7.97 -14.84
N GLY A 57 -7.51 8.48 -14.18
CA GLY A 57 -6.97 7.90 -12.94
C GLY A 57 -6.18 6.60 -13.16
N ARG A 58 -5.81 6.26 -14.39
CA ARG A 58 -5.07 5.03 -14.70
C ARG A 58 -3.68 5.07 -14.09
N GLU A 59 -2.97 6.18 -14.25
CA GLU A 59 -1.61 6.35 -13.72
C GLU A 59 -1.62 6.38 -12.19
N MET A 60 -2.67 6.95 -11.59
CA MET A 60 -2.92 6.86 -10.14
C MET A 60 -3.04 5.40 -9.69
N VAL A 61 -3.83 4.58 -10.39
CA VAL A 61 -4.00 3.15 -10.04
C VAL A 61 -2.69 2.39 -10.22
N ILE A 62 -1.93 2.66 -11.29
CA ILE A 62 -0.61 2.07 -11.53
C ILE A 62 0.36 2.44 -10.40
N SER A 63 0.37 3.71 -9.99
CA SER A 63 1.19 4.20 -8.86
C SER A 63 0.84 3.47 -7.56
N CYS A 64 -0.45 3.25 -7.28
CA CYS A 64 -0.88 2.45 -6.12
C CYS A 64 -0.50 0.96 -6.26
N GLY A 65 -0.48 0.41 -7.47
CA GLY A 65 0.08 -0.92 -7.72
C GLY A 65 1.57 -1.00 -7.38
N ALA A 66 2.33 0.03 -7.75
CA ALA A 66 3.76 0.12 -7.47
C ALA A 66 4.06 0.17 -5.96
N VAL A 67 3.33 1.00 -5.20
CA VAL A 67 3.50 1.07 -3.73
C VAL A 67 3.06 -0.21 -3.03
N LEU A 68 2.01 -0.88 -3.52
CA LEU A 68 1.59 -2.18 -3.00
C LEU A 68 2.68 -3.23 -3.20
N ASN A 69 3.32 -3.26 -4.37
CA ASN A 69 4.41 -4.17 -4.63
C ASN A 69 5.63 -3.88 -3.74
N HIS A 70 6.00 -2.61 -3.56
CA HIS A 70 7.07 -2.25 -2.63
C HIS A 70 6.76 -2.65 -1.19
N ALA A 71 5.52 -2.47 -0.73
CA ALA A 71 5.10 -2.93 0.58
C ALA A 71 5.26 -4.45 0.73
N ARG A 72 4.88 -5.23 -0.28
CA ARG A 72 5.06 -6.70 -0.28
C ARG A 72 6.52 -7.11 -0.14
N ILE A 73 7.40 -6.47 -0.90
CA ILE A 73 8.85 -6.73 -0.84
C ILE A 73 9.41 -6.34 0.52
N ALA A 74 9.03 -5.16 1.03
CA ALA A 74 9.51 -4.67 2.32
C ALA A 74 9.04 -5.54 3.49
N PHE A 75 7.77 -6.00 3.50
CA PHE A 75 7.27 -6.95 4.50
C PHE A 75 7.97 -8.31 4.42
N ALA A 76 8.26 -8.81 3.21
CA ALA A 76 8.97 -10.07 3.02
C ALA A 76 10.44 -10.01 3.45
N ALA A 77 11.07 -8.83 3.33
CA ALA A 77 12.44 -8.61 3.78
C ALA A 77 12.55 -8.49 5.31
N ASP A 78 11.52 -7.97 5.96
CA ASP A 78 11.47 -7.76 7.41
C ASP A 78 11.08 -9.03 8.19
N GLU A 79 10.16 -9.85 7.66
CA GLU A 79 9.88 -11.21 8.19
C GLU A 79 9.54 -12.23 7.07
N PRO A 80 10.23 -13.40 7.02
CA PRO A 80 10.01 -14.46 6.02
C PRO A 80 8.64 -15.19 6.03
N GLY A 81 7.62 -14.69 6.74
CA GLY A 81 6.32 -15.36 6.90
C GLY A 81 5.08 -14.49 6.61
N CYS A 82 5.25 -13.20 6.33
CA CYS A 82 4.13 -12.26 6.18
C CYS A 82 3.61 -12.21 4.74
N THR A 83 2.46 -12.85 4.47
CA THR A 83 1.80 -12.78 3.15
C THR A 83 0.83 -11.60 3.10
N ALA A 84 1.09 -10.61 2.23
CA ALA A 84 0.14 -9.54 1.99
C ALA A 84 -1.06 -10.03 1.17
N CYS A 85 -2.25 -10.00 1.76
CA CYS A 85 -3.51 -10.36 1.09
C CYS A 85 -4.20 -9.11 0.52
N ARG A 86 -4.49 -9.11 -0.77
CA ARG A 86 -5.32 -8.08 -1.40
C ARG A 86 -6.78 -8.29 -1.00
N THR A 87 -7.29 -7.51 -0.06
CA THR A 87 -8.73 -7.50 0.23
C THR A 87 -9.46 -6.73 -0.87
N ARG A 88 -10.28 -7.41 -1.67
CA ARG A 88 -11.26 -6.73 -2.54
C ARG A 88 -12.29 -6.07 -1.62
N HIS A 89 -12.34 -4.75 -1.57
CA HIS A 89 -13.53 -4.07 -1.06
C HIS A 89 -14.62 -4.24 -2.11
N ASN A 90 -15.65 -5.03 -1.80
CA ASN A 90 -16.92 -4.95 -2.50
C ASN A 90 -17.48 -3.55 -2.19
N ARG A 91 -17.71 -2.73 -3.23
CA ARG A 91 -18.47 -1.49 -3.05
C ARG A 91 -19.92 -1.88 -2.79
N THR A 92 -20.36 -1.77 -1.56
CA THR A 92 -21.77 -1.54 -1.25
C THR A 92 -21.88 -0.09 -0.81
N THR A 93 -22.93 0.57 -1.32
CA THR A 93 -23.29 2.01 -1.32
C THR A 93 -22.62 2.86 -2.39
#